data_AF-A0A418M7A8-F1
#
_entry.id   AF-A0A418M7A8-F1
#
_cell.length_a   1.000
_cell.length_b   1.000
_cell.length_c   1.000
_cell.angle_alpha   90.00
_cell.angle_beta   90.00
_cell.angle_gamma   90.00
#
_symmetry.space_group_name_H-M   'P 1'
#
loop_
_entity.id
_entity.type
_entity.pdbx_description
1 polymer ?
#
loop_
_entity_poly.entity_id
_entity_poly.type
_entity_poly.pdbx_seq_one_letter_code
_entity_poly.pdbx_strand_id
1 'polypeptide(L)' 'MPEWLSVQLRRAFQNRDTRAIQMLNQAFFRYRANKH' A
#
# COMPACT_ATOMS: atom_id res chain seq x y z
N MET A 1 -5.09 -5.56 6.93
CA MET A 1 -4.69 -4.94 5.64
C MET A 1 -5.06 -5.92 4.53
N PRO A 2 -5.59 -5.49 3.39
CA PRO A 2 -5.92 -6.41 2.30
C PRO A 2 -4.68 -7.16 1.80
N GLU A 3 -4.84 -8.45 1.46
CA GLU A 3 -3.75 -9.31 1.01
C GLU A 3 -3.05 -8.75 -0.24
N TRP A 4 -3.84 -8.27 -1.20
CA TRP A 4 -3.35 -7.63 -2.41
C TRP A 4 -2.45 -6.42 -2.10
N LEU A 5 -2.79 -5.61 -1.09
CA LEU A 5 -2.04 -4.41 -0.74
C LEU A 5 -0.69 -4.76 -0.12
N SER A 6 -0.63 -5.84 0.67
CA SER A 6 0.61 -6.34 1.28
C SER A 6 1.59 -6.85 0.22
N VAL A 7 1.09 -7.60 -0.76
CA VAL A 7 1.89 -8.12 -1.89
C VAL A 7 2.46 -6.98 -2.73
N GLN A 8 1.65 -5.97 -3.04
CA GLN A 8 2.09 -4.81 -3.82
C GLN A 8 3.14 -3.97 -3.07
N LEU A 9 2.96 -3.75 -1.77
CA LEU A 9 3.95 -3.03 -0.94
C LEU A 9 5.29 -3.77 -0.88
N ARG A 10 5.25 -5.10 -0.74
CA ARG A 10 6.46 -5.94 -0.74
C ARG A 10 7.23 -5.82 -2.05
N ARG A 11 6.53 -5.88 -3.19
CA ARG A 11 7.13 -5.70 -4.53
C ARG A 11 7.69 -4.29 -4.73
N ALA A 12 6.94 -3.25 -4.35
CA ALA A 12 7.38 -1.87 -4.44
C ALA A 12 8.64 -1.62 -3.60
N PHE A 13 8.71 -2.20 -2.41
CA PHE A 13 9.88 -2.13 -1.54
C PHE A 13 11.11 -2.83 -2.15
N GLN A 14 10.93 -4.04 -2.69
CA GLN A 14 12.00 -4.77 -3.38
C GLN A 14 12.56 -4.00 -4.58
N ASN A 15 11.68 -3.35 -5.34
CA ASN A 15 12.06 -2.54 -6.51
C ASN A 15 12.54 -1.12 -6.15
N ARG A 16 12.57 -0.76 -4.86
CA ARG A 16 12.85 0.60 -4.36
C ARG A 16 11.98 1.69 -5.03
N ASP A 17 10.76 1.33 -5.41
CA ASP A 17 9.80 2.27 -6.00
C ASP A 17 9.11 3.08 -4.90
N THR A 18 9.72 4.21 -4.55
CA THR A 18 9.22 5.12 -3.52
C THR A 18 7.87 5.74 -3.88
N ARG A 19 7.57 5.94 -5.17
CA ARG A 19 6.28 6.49 -5.61
C ARG A 19 5.17 5.48 -5.37
N ALA A 20 5.39 4.22 -5.75
CA ALA A 20 4.43 3.15 -5.50
C ALA A 20 4.20 2.95 -3.99
N ILE A 21 5.25 3.00 -3.17
CA ILE A 21 5.13 2.89 -1.70
C ILE A 21 4.24 4.00 -1.13
N GLN A 22 4.46 5.26 -1.52
CA GLN A 22 3.64 6.39 -1.06
C GLN A 22 2.17 6.22 -1.47
N MET A 23 1.92 5.83 -2.72
CA MET A 23 0.56 5.62 -3.23
C MET A 23 -0.16 4.47 -2.52
N LEU A 24 0.53 3.33 -2.30
CA LEU A 24 -0.03 2.17 -1.61
C LEU A 24 -0.31 2.48 -0.13
N ASN A 25 0.53 3.28 0.52
CA ASN A 25 0.27 3.78 1.86
C ASN A 25 -0.96 4.70 1.90
N GLN A 26 -1.11 5.62 0.95
CA GLN A 26 -2.34 6.43 0.86
C GLN A 26 -3.59 5.57 0.65
N ALA A 27 -3.51 4.54 -0.19
CA ALA A 27 -4.60 3.59 -0.39
C ALA A 27 -4.94 2.84 0.92
N PHE A 28 -3.93 2.43 1.70
CA PHE A 28 -4.14 1.83 3.02
C PHE A 28 -4.86 2.79 3.98
N PHE A 29 -4.44 4.05 4.05
CA PHE A 29 -5.07 5.05 4.92
C PHE A 29 -6.54 5.28 4.55
N ARG A 30 -6.86 5.40 3.25
CA ARG A 30 -8.24 5.53 2.78
C ARG A 30 -9.09 4.30 3.09
N TYR A 31 -8.53 3.11 2.87
CA TYR A 31 -9.19 1.85 3.22
C TYR A 31 -9.49 1.75 4.71
N ARG A 32 -8.54 2.16 5.57
CA ARG A 32 -8.72 2.17 7.03
C ARG A 32 -9.75 3.21 7.46
N ALA A 33 -9.76 4.39 6.85
CA ALA A 33 -10.71 5.45 7.14
C ALA A 33 -12.15 5.08 6.76
N ASN A 34 -12.33 4.36 5.64
CA ASN A 34 -13.64 3.89 5.16
C ASN A 34 -14.12 2.57 5.80
N LYS A 35 -13.34 1.99 6.72
CA LYS A 35 -13.73 0.80 7.48
C LYS A 35 -14.39 1.12 8.83
N HIS A 36 -14.67 2.40 9.08
CA HIS A 36 -15.47 2.90 10.21
C HIS A 36 -16.94 3.04 9.82
#